data_AF-A0A812UAA8-F1
#
_entry.id   AF-A0A812UAA8-F1
#
_cell.length_a   1.000
_cell.length_b   1.000
_cell.length_c   1.000
_cell.angle_alpha   90.00
_cell.angle_beta   90.00
_cell.angle_gamma   90.00
#
_symmetry.space_group_name_H-M   'P 1'
#
loop_
_entity.id
_entity.type
_entity.pdbx_description
1 polymer ?
#
loop_
_entity_poly.entity_id
_entity_poly.type
_entity_poly.pdbx_seq_one_letter_code
_entity_poly.pdbx_strand_id
1 'polypeptide(L)'
;VAKAAVEAERQAAVDAMMNPECSEEEESEEEPAPKANASDFRPPPRAAAQRAEEKEAEQRMREEAAQRRQEKLAERAAERAEKTSGKKDMAALLEKVAQQGEGKLSNKERRLYAKHLEKQKEEAEEEEAAAAKATMGAEAARLEEELRAFAVSLPSGLEPTKGAVDLHLEGFSISAGGQRLFDDAALKLAKGRRYGLLGPNGAGKTTLLKHLATRKLPLPERWTVTLVQQEAEATELHVVDEVLSADTTRRNLLASEARLLEKLESFGEGEEAEELQKLCDELSAVCDDLEAMGADAAEARVRKILCGLGFTSEMIDGPVNILSGGWRMRVSLAKALFLEPDLLLLDEPTNHLDLDAVLWLDEYLCEYPKTLLVVSHDADFLDSVCTDVLHLEERKLIPYRGGYTEFKKGHAARVRDREKEFKKQQEDKKAGKKQHPDEARFVTHWKRVP
;
A
#
# COMPACT_ATOMS: atom_id res chain seq x y z
N VAL A 1 7.70 -49.92 -38.33
CA VAL A 1 6.31 -49.87 -38.82
C VAL A 1 5.34 -49.40 -37.72
N ALA A 2 5.34 -49.97 -36.50
CA ALA A 2 4.46 -49.50 -35.43
C ALA A 2 4.78 -48.08 -34.85
N LYS A 3 6.03 -47.60 -34.95
CA LYS A 3 6.41 -46.27 -34.46
C LYS A 3 6.01 -45.10 -35.37
N ALA A 4 5.89 -45.34 -36.69
CA ALA A 4 5.50 -44.32 -37.66
C ALA A 4 3.98 -44.08 -37.70
N ALA A 5 3.18 -45.08 -37.32
CA ALA A 5 1.73 -44.94 -37.24
C ALA A 5 1.28 -44.04 -36.07
N VAL A 6 1.94 -44.16 -34.91
CA VAL A 6 1.63 -43.36 -33.71
C VAL A 6 2.03 -41.89 -33.88
N GLU A 7 3.07 -41.62 -34.67
CA GLU A 7 3.55 -40.25 -34.94
C GLU A 7 2.65 -39.52 -35.95
N ALA A 8 2.10 -40.24 -36.94
CA ALA A 8 1.12 -39.69 -37.90
C ALA A 8 -0.24 -39.38 -37.24
N GLU A 9 -0.68 -40.22 -36.30
CA GLU A 9 -1.94 -40.02 -35.56
C GLU A 9 -1.86 -38.83 -34.59
N ARG A 10 -0.68 -38.61 -33.98
CA ARG A 10 -0.42 -37.46 -33.11
C ARG A 10 -0.33 -36.14 -33.87
N GLN A 11 0.21 -36.15 -35.09
CA GLN A 11 0.29 -34.95 -35.94
C GLN A 11 -1.09 -34.56 -36.49
N ALA A 12 -1.92 -35.54 -36.87
CA ALA A 12 -3.30 -35.29 -37.33
C ALA A 12 -4.21 -34.70 -36.22
N ALA A 13 -3.97 -35.05 -34.96
CA ALA A 13 -4.70 -34.49 -33.82
C ALA A 13 -4.31 -33.03 -33.51
N VAL A 14 -3.07 -32.64 -33.82
CA VAL A 14 -2.56 -31.27 -33.62
C VAL A 14 -3.09 -30.32 -34.70
N ASP A 15 -3.20 -30.79 -35.95
CA ASP A 15 -3.74 -30.00 -37.06
C ASP A 15 -5.27 -29.77 -36.94
N ALA A 16 -6.00 -30.68 -36.27
CA ALA A 16 -7.44 -30.55 -36.02
C ALA A 16 -7.81 -29.57 -34.89
N MET A 17 -6.87 -29.21 -34.00
CA MET A 17 -7.11 -28.26 -32.90
C MET A 17 -6.86 -26.79 -33.29
N MET A 18 -6.22 -26.54 -34.44
CA MET A 18 -5.72 -25.20 -34.82
C MET A 18 -6.62 -24.42 -35.77
N ASN A 19 -7.81 -24.90 -36.13
CA ASN A 19 -8.69 -24.19 -37.07
C ASN A 19 -10.19 -24.42 -36.79
N PRO A 20 -10.90 -23.50 -36.10
CA PRO A 20 -12.34 -23.50 -36.09
C PRO A 20 -12.84 -22.35 -36.99
N GLU A 21 -13.03 -22.63 -38.28
CA GLU A 21 -13.89 -21.79 -39.13
C GLU A 21 -15.24 -22.49 -39.35
N CYS A 22 -16.27 -21.65 -39.26
CA CYS A 22 -17.69 -21.87 -39.44
C CYS A 22 -18.09 -22.94 -40.47
N SER A 23 -19.09 -23.74 -40.10
CA SER A 23 -20.15 -24.12 -41.03
C SER A 23 -21.48 -24.34 -40.31
N GLU A 24 -22.48 -23.66 -40.84
CA GLU A 24 -23.92 -23.84 -40.65
C GLU A 24 -24.32 -25.30 -40.83
N GLU A 25 -25.33 -25.79 -40.10
CA GLU A 25 -26.50 -26.45 -40.69
C GLU A 25 -27.55 -26.84 -39.62
N GLU A 26 -28.77 -26.91 -40.11
CA GLU A 26 -30.08 -26.95 -39.45
C GLU A 26 -30.44 -28.31 -38.83
N GLU A 27 -31.40 -28.29 -37.90
CA GLU A 27 -32.49 -29.27 -37.63
C GLU A 27 -33.00 -29.03 -36.18
N SER A 28 -34.24 -29.26 -35.76
CA SER A 28 -35.58 -29.35 -36.31
C SER A 28 -36.54 -29.34 -35.09
N GLU A 29 -37.81 -29.03 -35.31
CA GLU A 29 -38.85 -28.77 -34.32
C GLU A 29 -39.22 -29.96 -33.41
N GLU A 30 -39.49 -29.68 -32.12
CA GLU A 30 -40.53 -30.40 -31.35
C GLU A 30 -40.99 -29.56 -30.12
N GLU A 31 -42.28 -29.22 -30.10
CA GLU A 31 -43.04 -28.63 -28.96
C GLU A 31 -43.74 -29.75 -28.16
N PRO A 32 -44.12 -29.62 -26.85
CA PRO A 32 -45.13 -28.64 -26.42
C PRO A 32 -45.12 -28.10 -24.95
N ALA A 33 -45.72 -26.89 -24.79
CA ALA A 33 -46.52 -26.20 -23.74
C ALA A 33 -46.76 -26.78 -22.29
N PRO A 34 -47.36 -26.04 -21.29
CA PRO A 34 -47.87 -24.64 -21.25
C PRO A 34 -47.62 -23.78 -19.94
N LYS A 35 -47.65 -22.45 -20.13
CA LYS A 35 -48.27 -21.33 -19.33
C LYS A 35 -47.95 -21.08 -17.84
N ALA A 36 -47.49 -19.85 -17.52
CA ALA A 36 -48.24 -18.85 -16.72
C ALA A 36 -47.58 -17.44 -16.65
N ASN A 37 -48.38 -16.43 -17.03
CA ASN A 37 -48.30 -14.96 -16.96
C ASN A 37 -47.34 -14.22 -15.99
N ALA A 38 -46.78 -13.09 -16.47
CA ALA A 38 -46.96 -11.76 -15.86
C ALA A 38 -46.55 -10.58 -16.80
N SER A 39 -47.56 -9.78 -17.20
CA SER A 39 -47.56 -8.33 -17.50
C SER A 39 -46.56 -7.72 -18.48
N ASP A 40 -47.05 -7.46 -19.69
CA ASP A 40 -46.67 -6.36 -20.58
C ASP A 40 -46.90 -4.99 -19.94
N PHE A 41 -45.85 -4.16 -19.88
CA PHE A 41 -45.94 -2.71 -19.76
C PHE A 41 -44.88 -2.07 -20.66
N ARG A 42 -45.23 -1.83 -21.93
CA ARG A 42 -44.40 -1.06 -22.86
C ARG A 42 -44.80 0.42 -22.76
N PRO A 43 -43.90 1.35 -22.38
CA PRO A 43 -44.27 2.76 -22.27
C PRO A 43 -44.50 3.37 -23.67
N PRO A 44 -45.36 4.40 -23.79
CA PRO A 44 -45.75 4.97 -25.08
C PRO A 44 -44.57 5.68 -25.77
N PRO A 45 -44.52 5.68 -27.12
CA PRO A 45 -43.37 6.10 -27.92
C PRO A 45 -43.02 7.60 -27.81
N ARG A 46 -43.83 8.41 -27.12
CA ARG A 46 -43.56 9.83 -26.87
C ARG A 46 -42.50 10.09 -25.78
N ALA A 47 -42.36 9.20 -24.79
CA ALA A 47 -41.44 9.42 -23.67
C ALA A 47 -39.96 9.14 -24.03
N ALA A 48 -39.71 8.26 -25.01
CA ALA A 48 -38.36 7.94 -25.48
C ALA A 48 -37.80 9.06 -26.38
N ALA A 49 -38.63 9.65 -27.23
CA ALA A 49 -38.24 10.78 -28.09
C ALA A 49 -37.92 12.03 -27.26
N GLN A 50 -38.74 12.35 -26.26
CA GLN A 50 -38.49 13.49 -25.37
C GLN A 50 -37.22 13.31 -24.54
N ARG A 51 -36.94 12.09 -24.04
CA ARG A 51 -35.69 11.79 -23.33
C ARG A 51 -34.45 11.80 -24.22
N ALA A 52 -34.60 11.52 -25.51
CA ALA A 52 -33.51 11.63 -26.48
C ALA A 52 -33.21 13.11 -26.79
N GLU A 53 -34.24 13.92 -27.02
CA GLU A 53 -34.09 15.38 -27.21
C GLU A 53 -33.53 16.07 -25.96
N GLU A 54 -33.94 15.66 -24.76
CA GLU A 54 -33.45 16.21 -23.50
C GLU A 54 -31.99 15.84 -23.24
N LYS A 55 -31.57 14.61 -23.59
CA LYS A 55 -30.17 14.19 -23.55
C LYS A 55 -29.29 14.92 -24.58
N GLU A 56 -29.80 15.14 -25.79
CA GLU A 56 -29.09 15.93 -26.80
C GLU A 56 -28.96 17.40 -26.37
N ALA A 57 -30.00 17.97 -25.77
CA ALA A 57 -29.95 19.33 -25.22
C ALA A 57 -28.95 19.44 -24.06
N GLU A 58 -28.90 18.44 -23.17
CA GLU A 58 -27.93 18.39 -22.07
C GLU A 58 -26.49 18.21 -22.58
N GLN A 59 -26.28 17.42 -23.64
CA GLN A 59 -24.98 17.29 -24.30
C GLN A 59 -24.54 18.61 -24.94
N ARG A 60 -25.43 19.29 -25.67
CA ARG A 60 -25.13 20.60 -26.28
C ARG A 60 -24.81 21.66 -25.22
N MET A 61 -25.54 21.68 -24.10
CA MET A 61 -25.26 22.58 -22.98
C MET A 61 -23.91 22.27 -22.31
N ARG A 62 -23.52 21.00 -22.20
CA ARG A 62 -22.20 20.60 -21.68
C ARG A 62 -21.07 20.96 -22.65
N GLU A 63 -21.30 20.81 -23.95
CA GLU A 63 -20.34 21.20 -25.00
C GLU A 63 -20.15 22.71 -25.07
N GLU A 64 -21.24 23.49 -25.01
CA GLU A 64 -21.18 24.96 -24.94
C GLU A 64 -20.51 25.44 -23.63
N ALA A 65 -20.77 24.78 -22.50
CA ALA A 65 -20.09 25.07 -21.24
C ALA A 65 -18.60 24.72 -21.28
N ALA A 66 -18.23 23.63 -21.95
CA ALA A 66 -16.84 23.23 -22.18
C ALA A 66 -16.12 24.23 -23.11
N GLN A 67 -16.78 24.67 -24.19
CA GLN A 67 -16.26 25.71 -25.09
C GLN A 67 -16.08 27.04 -24.36
N ARG A 68 -17.07 27.50 -23.59
CA ARG A 68 -16.93 28.72 -22.77
C ARG A 68 -15.83 28.62 -21.72
N ARG A 69 -15.57 27.42 -21.19
CA ARG A 69 -14.47 27.18 -20.24
C ARG A 69 -13.13 27.19 -20.94
N GLN A 70 -13.03 26.63 -22.15
CA GLN A 70 -11.84 26.73 -22.99
C GLN A 70 -11.57 28.16 -23.46
N GLU A 71 -12.60 28.92 -23.85
CA GLU A 71 -12.48 30.32 -24.22
C GLU A 71 -12.03 31.18 -23.04
N LYS A 72 -12.60 30.99 -21.84
CA LYS A 72 -12.12 31.68 -20.62
C LYS A 72 -10.71 31.28 -20.20
N LEU A 73 -10.31 30.03 -20.45
CA LEU A 73 -8.93 29.59 -20.21
C LEU A 73 -7.97 30.19 -21.25
N ALA A 74 -8.39 30.30 -22.51
CA ALA A 74 -7.63 30.97 -23.58
C ALA A 74 -7.54 32.49 -23.34
N GLU A 75 -8.61 33.13 -22.87
CA GLU A 75 -8.65 34.55 -22.49
C GLU A 75 -7.77 34.81 -21.27
N ARG A 76 -7.79 33.95 -20.25
CA ARG A 76 -6.86 34.01 -19.11
C ARG A 76 -5.41 33.70 -19.48
N ALA A 77 -5.19 32.83 -20.46
CA ALA A 77 -3.86 32.56 -21.03
C ALA A 77 -3.36 33.75 -21.87
N ALA A 78 -4.26 34.44 -22.58
CA ALA A 78 -3.98 35.65 -23.35
C ALA A 78 -3.72 36.86 -22.43
N GLU A 79 -4.50 37.06 -21.36
CA GLU A 79 -4.25 38.08 -20.32
C GLU A 79 -2.93 37.82 -19.56
N ARG A 80 -2.55 36.55 -19.35
CA ARG A 80 -1.22 36.15 -18.85
C ARG A 80 -0.10 36.34 -19.87
N ALA A 81 -0.41 36.38 -21.17
CA ALA A 81 0.54 36.68 -22.24
C ALA A 81 0.73 38.20 -22.45
N GLU A 82 -0.31 39.00 -22.24
CA GLU A 82 -0.28 40.47 -22.38
C GLU A 82 0.53 41.16 -21.27
N LYS A 83 0.57 40.59 -20.05
CA LYS A 83 1.40 41.10 -18.93
C LYS A 83 2.90 40.87 -19.07
N THR A 84 3.35 40.28 -20.18
CA THR A 84 4.75 39.89 -20.39
C THR A 84 5.36 40.60 -21.60
N SER A 85 5.65 41.90 -21.46
CA SER A 85 6.32 42.69 -22.51
C SER A 85 7.76 42.25 -22.81
N GLY A 86 8.30 41.25 -22.09
CA GLY A 86 9.59 40.61 -22.37
C GLY A 86 9.53 39.28 -23.16
N LYS A 87 8.34 38.76 -23.51
CA LYS A 87 8.19 37.43 -24.17
C LYS A 87 8.45 37.41 -25.68
N LYS A 88 8.33 38.55 -26.38
CA LYS A 88 8.60 38.60 -27.83
C LYS A 88 10.05 38.26 -28.15
N ASP A 89 10.98 38.67 -27.29
CA ASP A 89 12.39 38.38 -27.46
C ASP A 89 12.72 36.90 -27.19
N MET A 90 12.03 36.25 -26.24
CA MET A 90 12.25 34.83 -25.90
C MET A 90 11.67 33.86 -26.93
N ALA A 91 10.47 34.15 -27.46
CA ALA A 91 9.86 33.32 -28.50
C ALA A 91 10.68 33.34 -29.81
N ALA A 92 11.17 34.52 -30.19
CA ALA A 92 12.08 34.67 -31.34
C ALA A 92 13.44 33.97 -31.10
N LEU A 93 13.89 33.90 -29.85
CA LEU A 93 15.09 33.19 -29.45
C LEU A 93 14.94 31.67 -29.61
N LEU A 94 13.85 31.11 -29.08
CA LEU A 94 13.51 29.68 -29.16
C LEU A 94 13.39 29.21 -30.61
N GLU A 95 12.77 30.03 -31.46
CA GLU A 95 12.64 29.76 -32.90
C GLU A 95 14.00 29.83 -33.62
N LYS A 96 14.88 30.79 -33.26
CA LYS A 96 16.27 30.86 -33.74
C LYS A 96 17.09 29.63 -33.35
N VAL A 97 16.96 29.15 -32.10
CA VAL A 97 17.67 27.94 -31.64
C VAL A 97 17.22 26.72 -32.43
N ALA A 98 15.91 26.58 -32.67
CA ALA A 98 15.34 25.48 -33.46
C ALA A 98 15.81 25.49 -34.94
N GLN A 99 16.02 26.66 -35.54
CA GLN A 99 16.40 26.79 -36.96
C GLN A 99 17.91 26.80 -37.22
N GLN A 100 18.73 27.31 -36.30
CA GLN A 100 20.15 27.58 -36.55
C GLN A 100 21.13 26.90 -35.57
N GLY A 101 20.61 26.23 -34.53
CA GLY A 101 21.42 25.60 -33.49
C GLY A 101 22.12 26.59 -32.55
N GLU A 102 22.52 26.11 -31.37
CA GLU A 102 23.05 26.93 -30.27
C GLU A 102 24.37 27.66 -30.58
N GLY A 103 25.06 27.23 -31.65
CA GLY A 103 26.38 27.71 -32.06
C GLY A 103 26.43 29.17 -32.54
N LYS A 104 25.31 29.77 -32.93
CA LYS A 104 25.25 31.12 -33.54
C LYS A 104 24.58 32.19 -32.66
N LEU A 105 24.22 31.85 -31.42
CA LEU A 105 23.61 32.79 -30.47
C LEU A 105 24.62 33.82 -29.96
N SER A 106 24.18 35.07 -29.82
CA SER A 106 24.93 36.09 -29.09
C SER A 106 25.09 35.71 -27.60
N ASN A 107 26.15 36.17 -26.93
CA ASN A 107 26.37 35.92 -25.50
C ASN A 107 25.16 36.31 -24.62
N LYS A 108 24.44 37.37 -25.01
CA LYS A 108 23.23 37.81 -24.30
C LYS A 108 22.04 36.87 -24.54
N GLU A 109 21.94 36.29 -25.74
CA GLU A 109 20.89 35.35 -26.13
C GLU A 109 21.11 33.97 -25.46
N ARG A 110 22.35 33.45 -25.45
CA ARG A 110 22.68 32.20 -24.73
C ARG A 110 22.31 32.24 -23.25
N ARG A 111 22.61 33.36 -22.56
CA ARG A 111 22.31 33.52 -21.14
C ARG A 111 20.80 33.54 -20.85
N LEU A 112 20.00 34.11 -21.75
CA LEU A 112 18.54 34.11 -21.66
C LEU A 112 17.96 32.71 -21.91
N TYR A 113 18.51 31.98 -22.89
CA TYR A 113 18.10 30.61 -23.19
C TYR A 113 18.43 29.63 -22.05
N ALA A 114 19.64 29.73 -21.49
CA ALA A 114 20.07 28.93 -20.34
C ALA A 114 19.15 29.15 -19.13
N LYS A 115 18.86 30.41 -18.77
CA LYS A 115 17.89 30.74 -17.70
C LYS A 115 16.48 30.21 -17.94
N HIS A 116 16.06 30.08 -19.20
CA HIS A 116 14.75 29.52 -19.53
C HIS A 116 14.73 27.99 -19.36
N LEU A 117 15.81 27.31 -19.76
CA LEU A 117 15.98 25.87 -19.58
C LEU A 117 16.07 25.48 -18.10
N GLU A 118 16.86 26.22 -17.33
CA GLU A 118 16.98 26.11 -15.86
C GLU A 118 15.61 26.26 -15.19
N LYS A 119 14.88 27.33 -15.54
CA LYS A 119 13.52 27.54 -15.02
C LYS A 119 12.53 26.42 -15.40
N GLN A 120 12.64 25.83 -16.59
CA GLN A 120 11.78 24.70 -16.98
C GLN A 120 12.14 23.40 -16.25
N LYS A 121 13.42 23.17 -15.94
CA LYS A 121 13.85 22.04 -15.11
C LYS A 121 13.37 22.20 -13.67
N GLU A 122 13.53 23.38 -13.08
CA GLU A 122 13.00 23.69 -11.75
C GLU A 122 11.48 23.49 -11.69
N GLU A 123 10.72 23.98 -12.68
CA GLU A 123 9.26 23.80 -12.75
C GLU A 123 8.88 22.30 -12.90
N ALA A 124 9.63 21.51 -13.66
CA ALA A 124 9.39 20.07 -13.83
C ALA A 124 9.74 19.25 -12.58
N GLU A 125 10.86 19.55 -11.92
CA GLU A 125 11.27 18.91 -10.67
C GLU A 125 10.33 19.27 -9.51
N GLU A 126 9.83 20.50 -9.46
CA GLU A 126 8.83 20.92 -8.47
C GLU A 126 7.48 20.21 -8.70
N GLU A 127 7.08 20.01 -9.96
CA GLU A 127 5.88 19.25 -10.32
C GLU A 127 6.02 17.75 -9.99
N GLU A 128 7.19 17.15 -10.26
CA GLU A 128 7.49 15.75 -9.92
C GLU A 128 7.62 15.53 -8.40
N ALA A 129 8.27 16.45 -7.68
CA ALA A 129 8.35 16.42 -6.22
C ALA A 129 6.97 16.62 -5.58
N ALA A 130 6.12 17.48 -6.15
CA ALA A 130 4.73 17.64 -5.74
C ALA A 130 3.91 16.37 -6.00
N ALA A 131 4.12 15.69 -7.14
CA ALA A 131 3.48 14.41 -7.46
C ALA A 131 3.90 13.28 -6.49
N ALA A 132 5.19 13.18 -6.15
CA ALA A 132 5.72 12.19 -5.20
C ALA A 132 5.22 12.43 -3.76
N LYS A 133 5.09 13.70 -3.35
CA LYS A 133 4.52 14.07 -2.05
C LYS A 133 3.01 13.82 -2.00
N ALA A 134 2.33 13.99 -3.13
CA ALA A 134 0.92 13.68 -3.29
C ALA A 134 0.65 12.16 -3.24
N THR A 135 1.52 11.30 -3.78
CA THR A 135 1.34 9.83 -3.73
C THR A 135 1.51 9.26 -2.32
N MET A 136 2.55 9.67 -1.56
CA MET A 136 2.68 9.24 -0.15
C MET A 136 1.55 9.77 0.75
N GLY A 137 1.10 11.00 0.51
CA GLY A 137 -0.08 11.57 1.18
C GLY A 137 -1.39 10.86 0.78
N ALA A 138 -1.50 10.43 -0.48
CA ALA A 138 -2.66 9.72 -0.99
C ALA A 138 -2.79 8.32 -0.39
N GLU A 139 -1.70 7.58 -0.19
CA GLU A 139 -1.74 6.26 0.43
C GLU A 139 -2.23 6.33 1.89
N ALA A 140 -1.68 7.26 2.67
CA ALA A 140 -2.16 7.53 4.02
C ALA A 140 -3.63 8.00 4.04
N ALA A 141 -4.03 8.90 3.14
CA ALA A 141 -5.41 9.39 3.04
C ALA A 141 -6.41 8.31 2.59
N ARG A 142 -6.02 7.42 1.68
CA ARG A 142 -6.83 6.26 1.25
C ARG A 142 -7.04 5.29 2.41
N LEU A 143 -5.97 4.95 3.15
CA LEU A 143 -6.08 4.12 4.34
C LEU A 143 -6.96 4.77 5.41
N GLU A 144 -6.86 6.08 5.60
CA GLU A 144 -7.73 6.81 6.51
C GLU A 144 -9.20 6.74 6.10
N GLU A 145 -9.50 6.87 4.80
CA GLU A 145 -10.85 6.73 4.24
C GLU A 145 -11.42 5.33 4.48
N GLU A 146 -10.66 4.28 4.18
CA GLU A 146 -11.05 2.90 4.48
C GLU A 146 -11.31 2.69 5.98
N LEU A 147 -10.49 3.32 6.83
CA LEU A 147 -10.61 3.25 8.27
C LEU A 147 -11.70 4.18 8.86
N ARG A 148 -12.42 4.98 8.07
CA ARG A 148 -13.54 5.81 8.59
C ARG A 148 -14.69 4.95 9.11
N ALA A 149 -14.88 3.76 8.56
CA ALA A 149 -15.88 2.79 9.03
C ALA A 149 -15.48 2.10 10.36
N PHE A 150 -14.27 2.34 10.86
CA PHE A 150 -13.70 1.69 12.02
C PHE A 150 -13.61 2.66 13.19
N ALA A 151 -14.20 2.29 14.32
CA ALA A 151 -14.13 3.03 15.56
C ALA A 151 -13.03 2.46 16.45
N VAL A 152 -12.09 3.32 16.85
CA VAL A 152 -11.06 2.99 17.86
C VAL A 152 -11.45 3.66 19.17
N SER A 153 -11.47 2.87 20.24
CA SER A 153 -11.66 3.37 21.60
C SER A 153 -10.37 3.10 22.38
N LEU A 154 -9.78 4.16 22.91
CA LEU A 154 -8.58 4.12 23.74
C LEU A 154 -8.97 4.51 25.18
N PRO A 155 -8.41 3.83 26.19
CA PRO A 155 -8.47 4.28 27.58
C PRO A 155 -7.95 5.71 27.72
N SER A 156 -8.55 6.50 28.62
CA SER A 156 -8.08 7.84 28.94
C SER A 156 -6.64 7.79 29.46
N GLY A 157 -5.72 8.51 28.81
CA GLY A 157 -4.30 8.61 29.21
C GLY A 157 -3.30 7.83 28.35
N LEU A 158 -3.73 7.18 27.27
CA LEU A 158 -2.84 6.64 26.23
C LEU A 158 -2.32 7.76 25.33
N GLU A 159 -1.35 8.49 25.84
CA GLU A 159 -0.54 9.43 25.07
C GLU A 159 0.58 8.67 24.33
N PRO A 160 1.02 9.14 23.14
CA PRO A 160 2.25 8.64 22.54
C PRO A 160 3.39 8.82 23.56
N THR A 161 4.00 7.71 23.97
CA THR A 161 5.03 7.73 25.01
C THR A 161 6.30 8.39 24.49
N LYS A 162 6.53 9.65 24.89
CA LYS A 162 7.75 10.41 24.56
C LYS A 162 8.99 9.66 25.05
N GLY A 163 9.88 9.32 24.11
CA GLY A 163 11.15 8.64 24.40
C GLY A 163 11.03 7.13 24.68
N ALA A 164 9.86 6.52 24.53
CA ALA A 164 9.75 5.07 24.65
C ALA A 164 10.47 4.36 23.49
N VAL A 165 11.24 3.34 23.85
CA VAL A 165 11.93 2.47 22.89
C VAL A 165 10.98 1.39 22.38
N ASP A 166 10.09 0.91 23.26
CA ASP A 166 9.13 -0.16 23.01
C ASP A 166 7.70 0.39 22.90
N LEU A 167 6.84 -0.30 22.14
CA LEU A 167 5.40 -0.03 22.08
C LEU A 167 4.67 -0.81 23.16
N HIS A 168 3.90 -0.10 23.98
CA HIS A 168 3.04 -0.68 25.01
C HIS A 168 1.66 -0.04 24.96
N LEU A 169 0.68 -0.81 24.49
CA LEU A 169 -0.72 -0.44 24.43
C LEU A 169 -1.52 -1.37 25.33
N GLU A 170 -2.37 -0.81 26.19
CA GLU A 170 -3.26 -1.58 27.07
C GLU A 170 -4.69 -1.08 26.92
N GLY A 171 -5.65 -1.99 27.05
CA GLY A 171 -7.08 -1.68 27.06
C GLY A 171 -7.65 -1.08 25.77
N PHE A 172 -6.96 -1.17 24.63
CA PHE A 172 -7.50 -0.64 23.37
C PHE A 172 -8.62 -1.54 22.84
N SER A 173 -9.60 -0.92 22.20
CA SER A 173 -10.73 -1.61 21.56
C SER A 173 -10.93 -1.09 20.14
N ILE A 174 -11.21 -1.98 19.20
CA ILE A 174 -11.41 -1.65 17.79
C ILE A 174 -12.70 -2.31 17.33
N SER A 175 -13.57 -1.53 16.70
CA SER A 175 -14.85 -1.99 16.16
C SER A 175 -14.98 -1.60 14.69
N ALA A 176 -15.57 -2.48 13.89
CA ALA A 176 -15.81 -2.29 12.46
C ALA A 176 -17.27 -2.62 12.14
N GLY A 177 -18.01 -1.68 11.54
CA GLY A 177 -19.40 -1.94 11.11
C GLY A 177 -20.32 -2.50 12.22
N GLY A 178 -20.12 -2.08 13.47
CA GLY A 178 -20.88 -2.56 14.63
C GLY A 178 -20.37 -3.87 15.26
N GLN A 179 -19.38 -4.55 14.67
CA GLN A 179 -18.71 -5.71 15.27
C GLN A 179 -17.46 -5.29 16.04
N ARG A 180 -17.29 -5.80 17.27
CA ARG A 180 -16.05 -5.62 18.04
C ARG A 180 -15.00 -6.63 17.56
N LEU A 181 -13.90 -6.14 16.98
CA LEU A 181 -12.76 -6.93 16.55
C LEU A 181 -11.77 -7.12 17.70
N PHE A 182 -11.54 -6.05 18.47
CA PHE A 182 -10.69 -6.03 19.66
C PHE A 182 -11.48 -5.46 20.84
N ASP A 183 -11.37 -6.10 22.01
CA ASP A 183 -12.11 -5.72 23.23
C ASP A 183 -11.17 -5.80 24.44
N ASP A 184 -10.79 -4.64 24.98
CA ASP A 184 -9.83 -4.53 26.09
C ASP A 184 -8.54 -5.33 25.81
N ALA A 185 -7.99 -5.12 24.61
CA ALA A 185 -6.79 -5.79 24.13
C ALA A 185 -5.52 -5.05 24.59
N ALA A 186 -4.42 -5.80 24.72
CA ALA A 186 -3.10 -5.25 25.02
C ALA A 186 -2.10 -5.69 23.95
N LEU A 187 -1.26 -4.77 23.48
CA LEU A 187 -0.23 -4.99 22.47
C LEU A 187 1.11 -4.50 23.01
N LYS A 188 2.09 -5.40 23.03
CA LYS A 188 3.46 -5.12 23.48
C LYS A 188 4.44 -5.49 22.38
N LEU A 189 5.07 -4.51 21.75
CA LEU A 189 6.13 -4.73 20.76
C LEU A 189 7.44 -4.15 21.31
N ALA A 190 8.42 -5.02 21.55
CA ALA A 190 9.76 -4.61 21.92
C ALA A 190 10.59 -4.34 20.67
N LYS A 191 11.44 -3.30 20.71
CA LYS A 191 12.27 -2.92 19.57
C LYS A 191 13.19 -4.08 19.13
N GLY A 192 13.25 -4.34 17.82
CA GLY A 192 14.12 -5.34 17.23
C GLY A 192 13.62 -6.78 17.36
N ARG A 193 12.40 -6.99 17.88
CA ARG A 193 11.75 -8.30 17.89
C ARG A 193 10.89 -8.51 16.65
N ARG A 194 10.67 -9.79 16.31
CA ARG A 194 9.92 -10.21 15.13
C ARG A 194 8.69 -10.99 15.56
N TYR A 195 7.53 -10.45 15.27
CA TYR A 195 6.24 -10.91 15.76
C TYR A 195 5.43 -11.54 14.63
N GLY A 196 4.97 -12.78 14.82
CA GLY A 196 3.95 -13.40 13.98
C GLY A 196 2.55 -13.14 14.52
N LEU A 197 1.63 -12.58 13.74
CA LEU A 197 0.23 -12.34 14.11
C LEU A 197 -0.67 -13.45 13.56
N LEU A 198 -1.14 -14.30 14.47
CA LEU A 198 -2.01 -15.43 14.16
C LEU A 198 -3.45 -15.17 14.60
N GLY A 199 -4.41 -15.81 13.94
CA GLY A 199 -5.81 -15.76 14.31
C GLY A 199 -6.73 -16.16 13.15
N PRO A 200 -8.02 -16.37 13.40
CA PRO A 200 -8.96 -16.76 12.35
C PRO A 200 -9.15 -15.66 11.30
N ASN A 201 -9.66 -16.05 10.12
CA ASN A 201 -9.98 -15.10 9.06
C ASN A 201 -11.14 -14.21 9.50
N GLY A 202 -11.06 -12.91 9.20
CA GLY A 202 -12.04 -11.92 9.65
C GLY A 202 -11.92 -11.51 11.12
N ALA A 203 -10.91 -11.99 11.86
CA ALA A 203 -10.70 -11.60 13.26
C ALA A 203 -10.25 -10.14 13.44
N GLY A 204 -9.74 -9.50 12.38
CA GLY A 204 -9.24 -8.12 12.41
C GLY A 204 -7.71 -7.97 12.35
N LYS A 205 -6.96 -9.00 11.91
CA LYS A 205 -5.48 -8.95 11.75
C LYS A 205 -5.04 -7.77 10.87
N THR A 206 -5.49 -7.76 9.62
CA THR A 206 -5.30 -6.66 8.67
C THR A 206 -5.75 -5.31 9.22
N THR A 207 -6.88 -5.28 9.94
CA THR A 207 -7.40 -4.05 10.55
C THR A 207 -6.45 -3.49 11.61
N LEU A 208 -5.85 -4.34 12.45
CA LEU A 208 -4.83 -3.93 13.41
C LEU A 208 -3.62 -3.31 12.70
N LEU A 209 -3.12 -3.97 11.65
CA LEU A 209 -1.99 -3.49 10.85
C LEU A 209 -2.29 -2.10 10.26
N LYS A 210 -3.47 -1.89 9.66
CA LYS A 210 -3.88 -0.58 9.13
C LYS A 210 -3.96 0.50 10.22
N HIS A 211 -4.47 0.18 11.41
CA HIS A 211 -4.54 1.14 12.51
C HIS A 211 -3.16 1.51 13.09
N LEU A 212 -2.19 0.58 13.03
CA LEU A 212 -0.79 0.87 13.37
C LEU A 212 -0.14 1.75 12.28
N ALA A 213 -0.31 1.39 11.01
CA ALA A 213 0.24 2.14 9.87
C ALA A 213 -0.24 3.59 9.82
N THR A 214 -1.54 3.81 10.07
CA THR A 214 -2.15 5.15 10.10
C THR A 214 -1.96 5.89 11.44
N ARG A 215 -1.20 5.32 12.39
CA ARG A 215 -0.96 5.88 13.73
C ARG A 215 -2.25 6.24 14.51
N LYS A 216 -3.39 5.62 14.16
CA LYS A 216 -4.64 5.72 14.95
C LYS A 216 -4.50 5.04 16.30
N LEU A 217 -3.68 3.98 16.36
CA LEU A 217 -3.12 3.50 17.62
C LEU A 217 -1.85 4.31 17.91
N PRO A 218 -1.68 4.83 19.14
CA PRO A 218 -0.54 5.67 19.46
C PRO A 218 0.75 4.85 19.34
N LEU A 219 1.72 5.37 18.60
CA LEU A 219 3.05 4.77 18.43
C LEU A 219 4.11 5.71 19.01
N PRO A 220 5.30 5.20 19.39
CA PRO A 220 6.43 6.05 19.73
C PRO A 220 6.74 7.02 18.58
N GLU A 221 6.92 8.31 18.89
CA GLU A 221 7.08 9.37 17.87
C GLU A 221 8.20 9.07 16.86
N ARG A 222 9.28 8.45 17.36
CA ARG A 222 10.48 8.10 16.58
C ARG A 222 10.28 6.95 15.62
N TRP A 223 9.29 6.07 15.82
CA TRP A 223 9.12 4.88 15.00
C TRP A 223 8.60 5.23 13.60
N THR A 224 9.40 4.98 12.57
CA THR A 224 8.88 4.91 11.19
C THR A 224 8.14 3.60 10.99
N VAL A 225 7.02 3.63 10.26
CA VAL A 225 6.15 2.47 10.06
C VAL A 225 5.82 2.36 8.58
N THR A 226 5.93 1.16 8.03
CA THR A 226 5.51 0.87 6.66
C THR A 226 4.66 -0.39 6.66
N LEU A 227 3.53 -0.33 5.96
CA LEU A 227 2.64 -1.47 5.74
C LEU A 227 2.71 -1.90 4.28
N VAL A 228 3.04 -3.16 4.06
CA VAL A 228 2.96 -3.78 2.74
C VAL A 228 1.65 -4.54 2.65
N GLN A 229 0.72 -3.99 1.89
CA GLN A 229 -0.57 -4.63 1.63
C GLN A 229 -1.08 -4.41 0.20
N GLN A 230 -0.60 -3.40 -0.50
CA GLN A 230 -1.08 -3.01 -1.81
C GLN A 230 0.00 -3.12 -2.87
N GLU A 231 -0.43 -3.38 -4.10
CA GLU A 231 0.42 -3.34 -5.29
C GLU A 231 0.97 -1.92 -5.47
N ALA A 232 2.21 -1.81 -5.95
CA ALA A 232 2.72 -0.53 -6.45
C ALA A 232 1.81 -0.01 -7.59
N GLU A 233 1.65 1.32 -7.67
CA GLU A 233 0.91 1.94 -8.76
C GLU A 233 1.61 1.65 -10.10
N ALA A 234 0.82 1.51 -11.17
CA ALA A 234 1.36 1.28 -12.51
C ALA A 234 1.96 2.57 -13.06
N THR A 235 3.25 2.78 -12.83
CA THR A 235 4.01 3.94 -13.30
C THR A 235 4.85 3.61 -14.54
N GLU A 236 5.21 4.64 -15.31
CA GLU A 236 6.14 4.51 -16.43
C GLU A 236 7.62 4.49 -15.98
N LEU A 237 7.87 4.72 -14.68
CA LEU A 237 9.20 4.66 -14.10
C LEU A 237 9.77 3.25 -14.17
N HIS A 238 11.09 3.16 -14.27
CA HIS A 238 11.80 1.89 -14.15
C HIS A 238 11.62 1.32 -12.74
N VAL A 239 11.61 -0.01 -12.61
CA VAL A 239 11.39 -0.67 -11.30
C VAL A 239 12.45 -0.25 -10.27
N VAL A 240 13.71 -0.15 -10.67
CA VAL A 240 14.78 0.32 -9.78
C VAL A 240 14.53 1.74 -9.27
N ASP A 241 14.10 2.63 -10.16
CA ASP A 241 13.83 4.04 -9.82
C ASP A 241 12.58 4.16 -8.95
N GLU A 242 11.54 3.38 -9.21
CA GLU A 242 10.33 3.30 -8.40
C GLU A 242 10.64 2.88 -6.95
N VAL A 243 11.59 1.96 -6.76
CA VAL A 243 12.02 1.54 -5.42
C VAL A 243 12.87 2.61 -4.74
N LEU A 244 13.84 3.17 -5.45
CA LEU A 244 14.70 4.27 -4.98
C LEU A 244 13.91 5.53 -4.63
N SER A 245 12.76 5.70 -5.29
CA SER A 245 11.77 6.72 -5.09
C SER A 245 11.06 6.63 -3.71
N ALA A 246 11.03 5.45 -3.08
CA ALA A 246 10.41 5.31 -1.77
C ALA A 246 11.09 6.18 -0.70
N ASP A 247 12.42 6.37 -0.80
CA ASP A 247 13.18 7.20 0.12
C ASP A 247 13.10 8.69 -0.26
N THR A 248 12.12 9.37 0.34
CA THR A 248 11.92 10.81 0.16
C THR A 248 13.06 11.65 0.73
N THR A 249 13.72 11.20 1.80
CA THR A 249 14.82 11.94 2.41
C THR A 249 16.01 11.98 1.46
N ARG A 250 16.40 10.81 0.93
CA ARG A 250 17.46 10.70 -0.09
C ARG A 250 17.14 11.53 -1.32
N ARG A 251 15.91 11.44 -1.85
CA ARG A 251 15.50 12.24 -3.02
C ARG A 251 15.64 13.74 -2.75
N ASN A 252 15.16 14.22 -1.60
CA ASN A 252 15.22 15.64 -1.27
C ASN A 252 16.66 16.14 -1.10
N LEU A 253 17.55 15.32 -0.54
CA LEU A 253 18.95 15.66 -0.40
C LEU A 253 19.66 15.72 -1.75
N LEU A 254 19.41 14.77 -2.65
CA LEU A 254 19.96 14.81 -4.02
C LEU A 254 19.45 16.03 -4.82
N ALA A 255 18.15 16.36 -4.70
CA ALA A 255 17.60 17.57 -5.31
C ALA A 255 18.23 18.85 -4.71
N SER A 256 18.47 18.86 -3.38
CA SER A 256 19.15 19.97 -2.73
C SER A 256 20.60 20.10 -3.18
N GLU A 257 21.33 18.99 -3.32
CA GLU A 257 22.69 18.92 -3.84
C GLU A 257 22.76 19.49 -5.27
N ALA A 258 21.92 18.99 -6.18
CA ALA A 258 21.85 19.46 -7.56
C ALA A 258 21.61 20.99 -7.62
N ARG A 259 20.65 21.49 -6.83
CA ARG A 259 20.35 22.92 -6.74
C ARG A 259 21.52 23.74 -6.18
N LEU A 260 22.25 23.22 -5.19
CA LEU A 260 23.41 23.92 -4.61
C LEU A 260 24.58 23.97 -5.60
N LEU A 261 24.81 22.89 -6.34
CA LEU A 261 25.81 22.83 -7.40
C LEU A 261 25.50 23.82 -8.53
N GLU A 262 24.26 23.91 -8.98
CA GLU A 262 23.84 24.89 -9.99
C GLU A 262 24.02 26.35 -9.52
N LYS A 263 23.74 26.63 -8.24
CA LYS A 263 24.02 27.94 -7.63
C LYS A 263 25.52 28.24 -7.58
N LEU A 264 26.36 27.24 -7.31
CA LEU A 264 27.82 27.37 -7.32
C LEU A 264 28.35 27.63 -8.74
N GLU A 265 27.80 26.96 -9.76
CA GLU A 265 28.18 27.17 -11.16
C GLU A 265 27.75 28.53 -11.70
N SER A 266 26.61 29.04 -11.23
CA SER A 266 26.10 30.37 -11.61
C SER A 266 26.74 31.53 -10.83
N PHE A 267 27.56 31.22 -9.82
CA PHE A 267 28.24 32.20 -8.98
C PHE A 267 29.24 33.03 -9.81
N GLY A 268 29.09 34.36 -9.76
CA GLY A 268 29.82 35.29 -10.63
C GLY A 268 31.13 35.82 -10.04
N GLU A 269 32.06 36.25 -10.91
CA GLU A 269 33.23 37.04 -10.50
C GLU A 269 32.78 38.41 -9.96
N GLY A 270 32.52 38.50 -8.65
CA GLY A 270 32.12 39.73 -7.96
C GLY A 270 31.15 39.57 -6.80
N GLU A 271 30.64 38.36 -6.57
CA GLU A 271 29.77 38.04 -5.43
C GLU A 271 30.57 37.87 -4.12
N GLU A 272 29.91 38.11 -2.99
CA GLU A 272 30.56 38.19 -1.68
C GLU A 272 31.14 36.83 -1.27
N ALA A 273 32.41 36.81 -0.88
CA ALA A 273 33.09 35.58 -0.45
C ALA A 273 32.37 34.87 0.72
N GLU A 274 31.58 35.61 1.51
CA GLU A 274 30.78 35.07 2.60
C GLU A 274 29.57 34.25 2.11
N GLU A 275 28.94 34.64 0.99
CA GLU A 275 27.83 33.87 0.39
C GLU A 275 28.34 32.60 -0.26
N LEU A 276 29.49 32.66 -0.94
CA LEU A 276 30.17 31.48 -1.48
C LEU A 276 30.51 30.48 -0.38
N GLN A 277 31.04 30.96 0.75
CA GLN A 277 31.37 30.11 1.88
C GLN A 277 30.11 29.41 2.45
N LYS A 278 28.99 30.14 2.59
CA LYS A 278 27.73 29.57 3.07
C LYS A 278 27.21 28.47 2.13
N LEU A 279 27.27 28.67 0.82
CA LEU A 279 26.86 27.65 -0.16
C LEU A 279 27.75 26.40 -0.09
N CYS A 280 29.05 26.58 0.05
CA CYS A 280 29.99 25.46 0.23
C CYS A 280 29.73 24.70 1.53
N ASP A 281 29.46 25.40 2.64
CA ASP A 281 29.15 24.79 3.94
C ASP A 281 27.82 24.01 3.88
N GLU A 282 26.79 24.56 3.23
CA GLU A 282 25.51 23.88 3.00
C GLU A 282 25.66 22.64 2.11
N LEU A 283 26.44 22.74 1.02
CA LEU A 283 26.70 21.62 0.13
C LEU A 283 27.46 20.51 0.86
N SER A 284 28.49 20.87 1.63
CA SER A 284 29.26 19.91 2.43
C SER A 284 28.35 19.15 3.40
N ALA A 285 27.42 19.84 4.09
CA ALA A 285 26.49 19.19 5.01
C ALA A 285 25.53 18.23 4.28
N VAL A 286 25.05 18.60 3.09
CA VAL A 286 24.20 17.72 2.26
C VAL A 286 24.97 16.49 1.78
N CYS A 287 26.22 16.65 1.32
CA CYS A 287 27.07 15.55 0.92
C CYS A 287 27.36 14.61 2.12
N ASP A 288 27.68 15.16 3.30
CA ASP A 288 27.89 14.38 4.52
C ASP A 288 26.65 13.54 4.87
N ASP A 289 25.45 14.14 4.76
CA ASP A 289 24.18 13.43 4.99
C ASP A 289 23.93 12.33 3.94
N LEU A 290 24.22 12.58 2.65
CA LEU A 290 24.09 11.60 1.58
C LEU A 290 25.07 10.43 1.74
N GLU A 291 26.32 10.71 2.13
CA GLU A 291 27.34 9.70 2.44
C GLU A 291 26.92 8.86 3.65
N ALA A 292 26.44 9.50 4.73
CA ALA A 292 26.00 8.81 5.95
C ALA A 292 24.83 7.84 5.70
N MET A 293 23.93 8.17 4.76
CA MET A 293 22.84 7.30 4.33
C MET A 293 23.28 6.23 3.30
N GLY A 294 24.49 6.34 2.75
CA GLY A 294 25.01 5.46 1.70
C GLY A 294 24.25 5.60 0.38
N ALA A 295 24.01 6.84 -0.05
CA ALA A 295 23.26 7.16 -1.27
C ALA A 295 23.87 6.50 -2.53
N ASP A 296 25.20 6.48 -2.65
CA ASP A 296 25.90 5.86 -3.79
C ASP A 296 25.69 4.33 -3.87
N ALA A 297 25.59 3.67 -2.72
CA ALA A 297 25.36 2.23 -2.64
C ALA A 297 23.86 1.86 -2.74
N ALA A 298 22.96 2.84 -2.77
CA ALA A 298 21.51 2.62 -2.72
C ALA A 298 21.02 1.81 -3.92
N GLU A 299 21.45 2.14 -5.15
CA GLU A 299 21.03 1.42 -6.34
C GLU A 299 21.47 -0.06 -6.29
N ALA A 300 22.71 -0.32 -5.90
CA ALA A 300 23.23 -1.68 -5.76
C ALA A 300 22.44 -2.49 -4.71
N ARG A 301 22.06 -1.85 -3.59
CA ARG A 301 21.19 -2.49 -2.58
C ARG A 301 19.80 -2.80 -3.13
N VAL A 302 19.18 -1.86 -3.85
CA VAL A 302 17.87 -2.05 -4.48
C VAL A 302 17.92 -3.20 -5.48
N ARG A 303 18.92 -3.23 -6.36
CA ARG A 303 19.11 -4.33 -7.33
C ARG A 303 19.28 -5.68 -6.62
N LYS A 304 20.03 -5.73 -5.52
CA LYS A 304 20.18 -6.96 -4.71
C LYS A 304 18.84 -7.44 -4.14
N ILE A 305 18.03 -6.54 -3.59
CA ILE A 305 16.69 -6.86 -3.05
C ILE A 305 15.78 -7.36 -4.17
N LEU A 306 15.72 -6.65 -5.32
CA LEU A 306 14.89 -7.03 -6.45
C LEU A 306 15.30 -8.39 -7.03
N CYS A 307 16.61 -8.64 -7.22
CA CYS A 307 17.09 -9.95 -7.67
C CYS A 307 16.68 -11.08 -6.70
N GLY A 308 16.78 -10.84 -5.39
CA GLY A 308 16.37 -11.80 -4.36
C GLY A 308 14.86 -12.08 -4.35
N LEU A 309 14.05 -11.08 -4.70
CA LEU A 309 12.61 -11.23 -4.92
C LEU A 309 12.26 -11.84 -6.30
N GLY A 310 13.25 -12.30 -7.07
CA GLY A 310 13.07 -13.01 -8.33
C GLY A 310 12.99 -12.13 -9.58
N PHE A 311 13.29 -10.83 -9.50
CA PHE A 311 13.30 -9.96 -10.69
C PHE A 311 14.53 -10.25 -11.55
N THR A 312 14.32 -10.34 -12.88
CA THR A 312 15.43 -10.41 -13.85
C THR A 312 15.99 -9.01 -14.14
N SER A 313 17.21 -8.92 -14.68
CA SER A 313 17.80 -7.63 -15.05
C SER A 313 16.90 -6.83 -16.00
N GLU A 314 16.27 -7.49 -16.97
CA GLU A 314 15.34 -6.86 -17.91
C GLU A 314 14.11 -6.27 -17.22
N MET A 315 13.62 -6.93 -16.15
CA MET A 315 12.48 -6.42 -15.39
C MET A 315 12.88 -5.27 -14.47
N ILE A 316 14.08 -5.32 -13.89
CA ILE A 316 14.60 -4.26 -13.02
C ILE A 316 14.77 -2.95 -13.80
N ASP A 317 15.32 -3.06 -15.02
CA ASP A 317 15.51 -1.94 -15.94
C ASP A 317 14.29 -1.73 -16.84
N GLY A 318 13.14 -2.36 -16.55
CA GLY A 318 11.88 -2.18 -17.27
C GLY A 318 10.90 -1.29 -16.51
N PRO A 319 9.85 -0.77 -17.18
CA PRO A 319 8.84 0.06 -16.52
C PRO A 319 7.93 -0.75 -15.59
N VAL A 320 7.32 -0.11 -14.58
CA VAL A 320 6.44 -0.78 -13.62
C VAL A 320 5.08 -1.15 -14.23
N ASN A 321 4.58 -0.37 -15.18
CA ASN A 321 3.26 -0.56 -15.79
C ASN A 321 3.10 -1.88 -16.59
N ILE A 322 4.18 -2.48 -17.08
CA ILE A 322 4.16 -3.77 -17.80
C ILE A 322 4.10 -4.96 -16.84
N LEU A 323 4.38 -4.76 -15.55
CA LEU A 323 4.38 -5.82 -14.55
C LEU A 323 2.96 -6.26 -14.22
N SER A 324 2.79 -7.57 -13.99
CA SER A 324 1.53 -8.10 -13.45
C SER A 324 1.33 -7.60 -12.01
N GLY A 325 0.09 -7.67 -11.51
CA GLY A 325 -0.21 -7.23 -10.14
C GLY A 325 0.62 -7.92 -9.06
N GLY A 326 0.89 -9.22 -9.22
CA GLY A 326 1.79 -9.96 -8.33
C GLY A 326 3.22 -9.42 -8.32
N TRP A 327 3.75 -9.04 -9.49
CA TRP A 327 5.07 -8.41 -9.58
C TRP A 327 5.07 -7.01 -8.98
N ARG A 328 4.02 -6.21 -9.18
CA ARG A 328 3.87 -4.90 -8.52
C ARG A 328 3.74 -5.01 -7.01
N MET A 329 3.16 -6.10 -6.49
CA MET A 329 3.20 -6.42 -5.06
C MET A 329 4.63 -6.66 -4.58
N ARG A 330 5.45 -7.38 -5.37
CA ARG A 330 6.88 -7.56 -5.04
C ARG A 330 7.67 -6.24 -5.08
N VAL A 331 7.33 -5.32 -5.99
CA VAL A 331 7.90 -3.95 -5.98
C VAL A 331 7.55 -3.23 -4.69
N SER A 332 6.29 -3.30 -4.24
CA SER A 332 5.84 -2.72 -2.96
C SER A 332 6.60 -3.30 -1.76
N LEU A 333 6.81 -4.63 -1.76
CA LEU A 333 7.66 -5.28 -0.75
C LEU A 333 9.11 -4.77 -0.83
N ALA A 334 9.69 -4.66 -2.02
CA ALA A 334 11.05 -4.15 -2.22
C ALA A 334 11.21 -2.71 -1.67
N LYS A 335 10.22 -1.84 -1.89
CA LYS A 335 10.17 -0.47 -1.32
C LYS A 335 10.26 -0.50 0.20
N ALA A 336 9.45 -1.34 0.85
CA ALA A 336 9.44 -1.43 2.30
C ALA A 336 10.72 -2.06 2.89
N LEU A 337 11.30 -3.06 2.21
CA LEU A 337 12.58 -3.66 2.61
C LEU A 337 13.74 -2.68 2.46
N PHE A 338 13.73 -1.86 1.41
CA PHE A 338 14.76 -0.84 1.18
C PHE A 338 14.68 0.32 2.18
N LEU A 339 13.47 0.76 2.54
CA LEU A 339 13.25 1.83 3.52
C LEU A 339 13.67 1.45 4.94
N GLU A 340 13.67 0.15 5.26
CA GLU A 340 14.00 -0.37 6.59
C GLU A 340 13.29 0.41 7.74
N PRO A 341 11.95 0.47 7.82
CA PRO A 341 11.26 1.19 8.90
C PRO A 341 11.52 0.60 10.30
N ASP A 342 11.33 1.38 11.37
CA ASP A 342 11.43 0.88 12.75
C ASP A 342 10.41 -0.22 13.08
N LEU A 343 9.25 -0.17 12.43
CA LEU A 343 8.22 -1.20 12.45
C LEU A 343 7.79 -1.54 11.01
N LEU A 344 8.20 -2.71 10.54
CA LEU A 344 7.76 -3.26 9.26
C LEU A 344 6.52 -4.15 9.47
N LEU A 345 5.43 -3.81 8.80
CA LEU A 345 4.17 -4.54 8.83
C LEU A 345 3.96 -5.28 7.51
N LEU A 346 3.85 -6.59 7.55
CA LEU A 346 3.63 -7.43 6.36
C LEU A 346 2.31 -8.20 6.51
N ASP A 347 1.42 -8.09 5.54
CA ASP A 347 0.16 -8.86 5.52
C ASP A 347 0.25 -9.95 4.44
N GLU A 348 0.47 -11.20 4.87
CA GLU A 348 0.63 -12.38 4.02
C GLU A 348 1.70 -12.23 2.90
N PRO A 349 2.97 -11.93 3.25
CA PRO A 349 4.00 -11.59 2.26
C PRO A 349 4.39 -12.74 1.33
N THR A 350 4.14 -13.99 1.70
CA THR A 350 4.53 -15.17 0.91
C THR A 350 3.54 -15.55 -0.19
N ASN A 351 2.30 -15.02 -0.17
CA ASN A 351 1.22 -15.46 -1.07
C ASN A 351 1.46 -15.15 -2.57
N HIS A 352 2.30 -14.17 -2.87
CA HIS A 352 2.63 -13.76 -4.24
C HIS A 352 4.08 -14.05 -4.62
N LEU A 353 4.75 -14.86 -3.80
CA LEU A 353 6.14 -15.26 -3.97
C LEU A 353 6.22 -16.73 -4.43
N ASP A 354 7.17 -16.98 -5.32
CA ASP A 354 7.62 -18.32 -5.66
C ASP A 354 8.60 -18.83 -4.60
N LEU A 355 8.87 -20.13 -4.59
CA LEU A 355 9.63 -20.78 -3.52
C LEU A 355 11.00 -20.13 -3.31
N ASP A 356 11.74 -19.82 -4.38
CA ASP A 356 13.07 -19.22 -4.29
C ASP A 356 13.02 -17.83 -3.65
N ALA A 357 12.02 -17.00 -4.02
CA ALA A 357 11.83 -15.69 -3.41
C ALA A 357 11.34 -15.77 -1.95
N VAL A 358 10.56 -16.80 -1.59
CA VAL A 358 10.17 -17.06 -0.18
C VAL A 358 11.40 -17.40 0.66
N LEU A 359 12.27 -18.30 0.17
CA LEU A 359 13.50 -18.68 0.88
C LEU A 359 14.44 -17.48 1.03
N TRP A 360 14.61 -16.67 -0.01
CA TRP A 360 15.40 -15.45 0.08
C TRP A 360 14.81 -14.45 1.09
N LEU A 361 13.48 -14.26 1.06
CA LEU A 361 12.81 -13.36 1.99
C LEU A 361 12.94 -13.85 3.43
N ASP A 362 12.85 -15.15 3.66
CA ASP A 362 13.03 -15.78 4.97
C ASP A 362 14.42 -15.47 5.55
N GLU A 363 15.48 -15.73 4.77
CA GLU A 363 16.87 -15.41 5.14
C GLU A 363 17.05 -13.90 5.40
N TYR A 364 16.50 -13.06 4.52
CA TYR A 364 16.59 -11.61 4.66
C TYR A 364 15.91 -11.10 5.93
N LEU A 365 14.72 -11.61 6.26
CA LEU A 365 13.96 -11.18 7.42
C LEU A 365 14.51 -11.72 8.74
N CYS A 366 15.22 -12.85 8.72
CA CYS A 366 15.95 -13.36 9.89
C CYS A 366 17.03 -12.37 10.37
N GLU A 367 17.71 -11.72 9.43
CA GLU A 367 18.75 -10.72 9.69
C GLU A 367 18.21 -9.29 9.85
N TYR A 368 16.90 -9.10 9.72
CA TYR A 368 16.30 -7.78 9.77
C TYR A 368 16.56 -7.10 11.14
N PRO A 369 17.21 -5.90 11.15
CA PRO A 369 17.72 -5.30 12.39
C PRO A 369 16.65 -4.61 13.24
N LYS A 370 15.45 -4.38 12.69
CA LYS A 370 14.37 -3.59 13.29
C LYS A 370 13.18 -4.47 13.66
N THR A 371 12.07 -3.84 14.06
CA THR A 371 10.89 -4.56 14.55
C THR A 371 10.03 -5.01 13.38
N LEU A 372 9.52 -6.24 13.45
CA LEU A 372 8.71 -6.85 12.39
C LEU A 372 7.39 -7.33 12.98
N LEU A 373 6.28 -7.11 12.29
CA LEU A 373 4.99 -7.73 12.59
C LEU A 373 4.41 -8.31 11.30
N VAL A 374 4.33 -9.63 11.22
CA VAL A 374 3.89 -10.34 10.02
C VAL A 374 2.62 -11.12 10.30
N VAL A 375 1.63 -10.94 9.45
CA VAL A 375 0.50 -11.87 9.33
C VAL A 375 0.90 -12.92 8.30
N SER A 376 0.91 -14.19 8.70
CA SER A 376 1.18 -15.31 7.80
C SER A 376 0.43 -16.54 8.28
N HIS A 377 -0.02 -17.35 7.32
CA HIS A 377 -0.54 -18.70 7.58
C HIS A 377 0.52 -19.80 7.40
N ASP A 378 1.73 -19.45 6.97
CA ASP A 378 2.85 -20.38 6.77
C ASP A 378 3.56 -20.66 8.10
N ALA A 379 3.53 -21.92 8.54
CA ALA A 379 4.12 -22.35 9.80
C ALA A 379 5.65 -22.33 9.77
N ASP A 380 6.26 -22.72 8.65
CA ASP A 380 7.71 -22.86 8.53
C ASP A 380 8.35 -21.46 8.49
N PHE A 381 7.76 -20.54 7.73
CA PHE A 381 8.17 -19.13 7.69
C PHE A 381 8.06 -18.43 9.06
N LEU A 382 7.02 -18.75 9.83
CA LEU A 382 6.87 -18.18 11.18
C LEU A 382 7.88 -18.76 12.17
N ASP A 383 8.26 -20.03 12.02
CA ASP A 383 9.26 -20.68 12.87
C ASP A 383 10.68 -20.19 12.58
N SER A 384 11.00 -19.85 11.33
CA SER A 384 12.30 -19.31 10.94
C SER A 384 12.46 -17.83 11.30
N VAL A 385 11.50 -16.98 10.91
CA VAL A 385 11.61 -15.52 11.06
C VAL A 385 11.25 -15.04 12.47
N CYS A 386 10.17 -15.53 13.07
CA CYS A 386 9.56 -14.87 14.23
C CYS A 386 10.20 -15.28 15.56
N THR A 387 10.44 -14.29 16.43
CA THR A 387 10.89 -14.52 17.81
C THR A 387 9.73 -14.70 18.79
N ASP A 388 8.57 -14.16 18.43
CA ASP A 388 7.37 -14.13 19.26
C ASP A 388 6.13 -14.29 18.38
N VAL A 389 5.06 -14.84 18.94
CA VAL A 389 3.76 -14.97 18.26
C VAL A 389 2.69 -14.25 19.07
N LEU A 390 1.89 -13.43 18.39
CA LEU A 390 0.68 -12.80 18.91
C LEU A 390 -0.53 -13.56 18.38
N HIS A 391 -1.25 -14.25 19.25
CA HIS A 391 -2.48 -14.95 18.88
C HIS A 391 -3.70 -14.08 19.17
N LEU A 392 -4.47 -13.77 18.14
CA LEU A 392 -5.75 -13.08 18.24
C LEU A 392 -6.86 -14.09 18.49
N GLU A 393 -7.32 -14.14 19.74
CA GLU A 393 -8.34 -15.07 20.21
C GLU A 393 -9.29 -14.33 21.16
N GLU A 394 -10.60 -14.57 21.03
CA GLU A 394 -11.63 -13.91 21.85
C GLU A 394 -11.49 -12.37 21.88
N ARG A 395 -11.08 -11.77 20.75
CA ARG A 395 -10.89 -10.31 20.58
C ARG A 395 -9.75 -9.73 21.44
N LYS A 396 -8.87 -10.58 21.95
CA LYS A 396 -7.68 -10.20 22.70
C LYS A 396 -6.43 -10.74 22.02
N LEU A 397 -5.31 -10.05 22.24
CA LEU A 397 -3.99 -10.49 21.78
C LEU A 397 -3.28 -11.22 22.92
N ILE A 398 -2.91 -12.47 22.66
CA ILE A 398 -2.20 -13.32 23.62
C ILE A 398 -0.78 -13.54 23.10
N PRO A 399 0.25 -13.06 23.82
CA PRO A 399 1.63 -13.26 23.41
C PRO A 399 2.15 -14.65 23.79
N TYR A 400 2.95 -15.24 22.89
CA TYR A 400 3.72 -16.46 23.08
C TYR A 400 5.17 -16.20 22.68
N ARG A 401 6.12 -16.82 23.40
CA ARG A 401 7.55 -16.75 23.08
C ARG A 401 7.92 -17.90 22.13
N GLY A 402 8.76 -17.62 21.15
CA GLY A 402 9.16 -18.57 20.11
C GLY A 402 8.29 -18.46 18.86
N GLY A 403 8.54 -19.36 17.92
CA GLY A 403 7.84 -19.42 16.64
C GLY A 403 6.45 -20.06 16.72
N TYR A 404 5.94 -20.47 15.57
CA TYR A 404 4.68 -21.21 15.42
C TYR A 404 4.65 -22.52 16.22
N THR A 405 5.74 -23.29 16.24
CA THR A 405 5.82 -24.58 16.95
C THR A 405 5.68 -24.40 18.46
N GLU A 406 6.36 -23.41 19.05
CA GLU A 406 6.24 -23.08 20.47
C GLU A 406 4.85 -22.54 20.79
N PHE A 407 4.30 -21.69 19.92
CA PHE A 407 2.92 -21.23 20.02
C PHE A 407 1.94 -22.41 20.07
N LYS A 408 2.04 -23.38 19.16
CA LYS A 408 1.13 -24.53 19.10
C LYS A 408 1.16 -25.35 20.38
N LYS A 409 2.35 -25.59 20.94
CA LYS A 409 2.53 -26.27 22.23
C LYS A 409 1.92 -25.47 23.38
N GLY A 410 2.22 -24.17 23.45
CA GLY A 410 1.72 -23.26 24.48
C GLY A 410 0.21 -23.09 24.46
N HIS A 411 -0.37 -22.92 23.26
CA HIS A 411 -1.80 -22.81 23.06
C HIS A 411 -2.53 -24.09 23.47
N ALA A 412 -2.03 -25.27 23.05
CA ALA A 412 -2.62 -26.55 23.46
C ALA A 412 -2.54 -26.80 24.98
N ALA A 413 -1.50 -26.32 25.67
CA ALA A 413 -1.44 -26.35 27.13
C ALA A 413 -2.50 -25.44 27.76
N ARG A 414 -2.58 -24.19 27.29
CA ARG A 414 -3.55 -23.19 27.76
C ARG A 414 -5.00 -23.64 27.59
N VAL A 415 -5.35 -24.21 26.43
CA VAL A 415 -6.70 -24.74 26.17
C VAL A 415 -7.04 -25.87 27.16
N ARG A 416 -6.12 -26.83 27.37
CA ARG A 416 -6.33 -27.93 28.32
C ARG A 416 -6.53 -27.44 29.75
N ASP A 417 -5.77 -26.44 30.18
CA ASP A 417 -5.89 -25.92 31.54
C ASP A 417 -7.20 -25.14 31.73
N ARG A 418 -7.64 -24.38 30.71
CA ARG A 418 -8.94 -23.70 30.70
C ARG A 418 -10.11 -24.68 30.76
N GLU A 419 -10.03 -25.80 30.03
CA GLU A 419 -11.05 -26.86 30.06
C GLU A 419 -11.14 -27.52 31.45
N LYS A 420 -10.01 -27.81 32.10
CA LYS A 420 -9.97 -28.36 33.46
C LYS A 420 -10.59 -27.40 34.47
N GLU A 421 -10.23 -26.11 34.39
CA GLU A 421 -10.81 -25.07 35.26
C GLU A 421 -12.31 -24.93 35.05
N PHE A 422 -12.76 -24.91 33.79
CA PHE A 422 -14.18 -24.85 33.47
C PHE A 422 -14.95 -26.06 34.01
N LYS A 423 -14.38 -27.27 33.88
CA LYS A 423 -14.97 -28.49 34.43
C LYS A 423 -15.05 -28.43 35.96
N LYS A 424 -13.99 -27.99 36.64
CA LYS A 424 -13.97 -27.80 38.09
C LYS A 424 -15.04 -26.80 38.55
N GLN A 425 -15.15 -25.65 37.88
CA GLN A 425 -16.18 -24.66 38.17
C GLN A 425 -17.61 -25.19 37.96
N GLN A 426 -17.83 -26.04 36.96
CA GLN A 426 -19.14 -26.68 36.76
C GLN A 426 -19.46 -27.69 37.86
N GLU A 427 -18.48 -28.48 38.29
CA GLU A 427 -18.63 -29.44 39.38
C GLU A 427 -18.92 -28.71 40.70
N ASP A 428 -18.20 -27.62 41.01
CA ASP A 428 -18.42 -26.78 42.17
C ASP A 428 -19.83 -26.13 42.15
N LYS A 429 -20.29 -25.63 40.99
CA LYS A 429 -21.66 -25.10 40.83
C LYS A 429 -22.73 -26.18 41.02
N LYS A 430 -22.48 -27.41 40.59
CA LYS A 430 -23.39 -28.56 40.80
C LYS A 430 -23.39 -29.03 42.26
N ALA A 431 -22.24 -29.01 42.92
CA ALA A 431 -22.09 -29.34 44.33
C ALA A 431 -22.76 -28.29 45.24
N GLY A 432 -22.59 -26.99 44.95
CA GLY A 432 -23.26 -25.90 45.68
C GLY A 432 -24.79 -25.91 45.51
N LYS A 433 -25.31 -26.26 44.32
CA LYS A 433 -26.77 -26.48 44.12
C LYS A 433 -27.30 -27.71 44.87
N LYS A 434 -26.47 -28.71 45.18
CA LYS A 434 -26.86 -29.89 45.97
C LYS A 434 -26.79 -29.65 47.49
N GLN A 435 -26.21 -28.55 47.96
CA GLN A 435 -26.14 -28.22 49.39
C GLN A 435 -27.32 -27.38 49.91
N HIS A 436 -28.26 -26.97 49.04
CA HIS A 436 -29.56 -26.40 49.42
C HIS A 436 -30.78 -27.30 49.05
N PRO A 437 -30.94 -28.54 49.56
CA PRO A 437 -32.20 -29.27 49.45
C PRO A 437 -33.10 -29.24 50.71
N ASP A 438 -32.65 -28.65 51.83
CA ASP A 438 -33.29 -28.86 53.15
C ASP A 438 -34.17 -27.71 53.70
N GLU A 439 -34.68 -26.80 52.87
CA GLU A 439 -35.74 -25.84 53.28
C GLU A 439 -37.15 -26.24 52.81
N ALA A 440 -37.34 -27.44 52.25
CA ALA A 440 -38.65 -27.93 51.79
C ALA A 440 -39.31 -28.97 52.74
N ARG A 441 -38.98 -28.96 54.05
CA ARG A 441 -39.55 -29.91 55.03
C ARG A 441 -40.32 -29.30 56.21
N PHE A 442 -40.54 -27.99 56.25
CA PHE A 442 -41.31 -27.35 57.33
C PHE A 442 -42.58 -26.64 56.84
N VAL A 443 -43.53 -27.39 56.24
CA VAL A 443 -44.95 -26.99 56.23
C VAL A 443 -45.84 -28.23 56.34
N THR A 444 -45.76 -28.96 57.46
CA THR A 444 -46.74 -30.01 57.83
C THR A 444 -47.17 -29.86 59.29
N HIS A 445 -47.69 -28.69 59.62
CA HIS A 445 -48.68 -28.44 60.67
C HIS A 445 -49.35 -27.16 60.18
N TRP A 446 -50.66 -27.12 59.93
CA TRP A 446 -51.66 -26.87 60.96
C TRP A 446 -53.00 -27.51 60.55
N LYS A 447 -53.56 -28.29 61.47
CA LYS A 447 -54.94 -28.81 61.45
C LYS A 447 -55.91 -27.71 61.91
N ARG A 448 -57.10 -27.71 61.31
CA ARG A 448 -58.44 -27.48 61.90
C ARG A 448 -58.80 -26.09 62.50
N VAL A 449 -59.75 -25.39 61.84
CA VAL A 449 -61.18 -25.13 62.22
C VAL A 449 -61.42 -24.49 63.62
N PRO A 450 -62.35 -23.53 63.82
CA PRO A 450 -63.71 -23.43 63.25
C PRO A 450 -63.90 -22.51 62.05
#